data_AF-A0AAP9Y8M1-F1
#
_entry.id   AF-A0AAP9Y8M1-F1
#
_cell.length_a   1.000
_cell.length_b   1.000
_cell.length_c   1.000
_cell.angle_alpha   90.00
_cell.angle_beta   90.00
_cell.angle_gamma   90.00
#
_symmetry.space_group_name_H-M   'P 1'
#
loop_
_entity.id
_entity.type
_entity.pdbx_description
1 polymer ?
#
loop_
_entity_poly.entity_id
_entity_poly.type
_entity_poly.pdbx_seq_one_letter_code
_entity_poly.pdbx_strand_id
1 'polypeptide(L)'
;MSVKPPRKRTVFTILALVFVIAWTYAHIAYAWPWKRFQTGTRITCQGQYQVGAEPHQNATYLGTLTDDSLVRFDAWGEINMGVETAGFSLFTIEGNHVNDIAYVPEVSLGESATVEGVGTFTLKRAYSGTVWFTPNPGGATFCFEPDPTFTMFEEAK
;
A
#
# COMPACT_ATOMS: atom_id res chain seq x y z
N MET A 1 -44.93 -4.09 -43.63
CA MET A 1 -43.75 -4.84 -43.16
C MET A 1 -44.20 -5.87 -42.14
N SER A 2 -44.09 -7.17 -42.45
CA SER A 2 -44.40 -8.25 -41.50
C SER A 2 -43.14 -8.58 -40.71
N VAL A 3 -43.08 -8.13 -39.47
CA VAL A 3 -41.99 -8.49 -38.55
C VAL A 3 -42.27 -9.91 -38.07
N LYS A 4 -41.56 -10.90 -38.62
CA LYS A 4 -41.63 -12.28 -38.13
C LYS A 4 -41.13 -12.30 -36.69
N PRO A 5 -41.88 -12.84 -35.73
CA PRO A 5 -41.44 -12.91 -34.34
C PRO A 5 -40.15 -13.73 -34.27
N PRO A 6 -39.15 -13.29 -33.48
CA PRO A 6 -37.90 -14.02 -33.37
C PRO A 6 -38.21 -15.44 -32.89
N ARG A 7 -37.68 -16.44 -33.62
CA ARG A 7 -37.80 -17.85 -33.20
C ARG A 7 -37.28 -17.95 -31.77
N LYS A 8 -38.02 -18.62 -30.87
CA LYS A 8 -37.64 -18.82 -29.46
C LYS A 8 -36.16 -19.22 -29.28
N ARG A 9 -35.64 -20.01 -30.22
CA ARG A 9 -34.24 -20.44 -30.29
C ARG A 9 -33.26 -19.26 -30.40
N THR A 10 -33.56 -18.25 -31.21
CA THR A 10 -32.74 -17.04 -31.38
C THR A 10 -32.67 -16.23 -30.09
N VAL A 11 -33.81 -16.04 -29.41
CA VAL A 11 -33.87 -15.30 -28.12
C VAL A 11 -33.07 -16.02 -27.05
N PHE A 12 -33.21 -17.34 -26.94
CA PHE A 12 -32.44 -18.16 -26.00
C PHE A 12 -30.94 -18.07 -26.26
N THR A 13 -30.53 -18.07 -27.53
CA THR A 13 -29.10 -18.00 -27.91
C THR A 13 -28.49 -16.67 -27.49
N ILE A 14 -29.22 -15.56 -27.65
CA ILE A 14 -28.76 -14.22 -27.25
C ILE A 14 -28.64 -14.13 -25.72
N LEU A 15 -29.64 -14.61 -24.98
CA LEU A 15 -29.61 -14.62 -23.51
C LEU A 15 -28.46 -15.46 -22.96
N ALA A 16 -28.23 -16.65 -23.54
CA ALA A 16 -27.11 -17.50 -23.16
C ALA A 16 -25.77 -16.82 -23.42
N LEU A 17 -25.61 -16.12 -24.56
CA LEU A 17 -24.39 -15.38 -24.87
C LEU A 17 -24.14 -14.24 -23.87
N VAL A 18 -25.17 -13.45 -23.55
CA VAL A 18 -25.07 -12.36 -22.56
C VAL A 18 -24.70 -12.91 -21.18
N PHE A 19 -25.34 -14.01 -20.77
CA PHE A 19 -25.03 -14.67 -19.50
C PHE A 19 -23.58 -15.17 -19.46
N VAL A 20 -23.11 -15.82 -20.53
CA VAL A 20 -21.72 -16.28 -20.62
C VAL A 20 -20.76 -15.10 -20.56
N ILE A 21 -20.99 -14.02 -21.30
CA ILE A 21 -20.12 -12.82 -21.27
C ILE A 21 -20.10 -12.22 -19.85
N ALA A 22 -21.26 -12.04 -19.23
CA ALA A 22 -21.36 -11.50 -17.87
C ALA A 22 -20.69 -12.40 -16.83
N TRP A 23 -20.88 -13.71 -16.92
CA TRP A 23 -20.25 -14.72 -16.06
C TRP A 23 -18.73 -14.70 -16.23
N THR A 24 -18.24 -14.67 -17.46
CA THR A 24 -16.80 -14.65 -17.75
C THR A 24 -16.18 -13.36 -17.22
N TYR A 25 -16.85 -12.22 -17.41
CA TYR A 25 -16.39 -10.93 -16.88
C TYR A 25 -16.38 -10.92 -15.35
N ALA A 26 -17.41 -11.46 -14.70
CA ALA A 26 -17.46 -11.59 -13.25
C ALA A 26 -16.33 -12.46 -12.71
N HIS A 27 -16.00 -13.58 -13.37
CA HIS A 27 -14.89 -14.44 -12.96
C HIS A 27 -13.52 -13.84 -13.25
N ILE A 28 -13.35 -13.13 -14.36
CA ILE A 28 -12.10 -12.41 -14.65
C ILE A 28 -11.93 -11.29 -13.62
N ALA A 29 -12.94 -10.46 -13.39
CA ALA A 29 -12.90 -9.37 -12.41
C ALA A 29 -12.73 -9.87 -10.98
N TYR A 30 -13.32 -11.02 -10.63
CA TYR A 30 -13.08 -11.63 -9.33
C TYR A 30 -11.66 -12.18 -9.22
N ALA A 31 -11.09 -12.78 -10.27
CA ALA A 31 -9.75 -13.37 -10.25
C ALA A 31 -8.59 -12.38 -10.48
N TRP A 32 -8.85 -11.24 -11.12
CA TRP A 32 -7.81 -10.27 -11.50
C TRP A 32 -7.10 -9.59 -10.31
N PRO A 33 -7.80 -9.19 -9.24
CA PRO A 33 -7.17 -8.66 -8.03
C PRO A 33 -6.24 -9.71 -7.43
N TRP A 34 -6.73 -10.93 -7.22
CA TRP A 34 -5.95 -12.01 -6.59
C TRP A 34 -4.70 -12.41 -7.37
N LYS A 35 -4.76 -12.41 -8.71
CA LYS A 35 -3.56 -12.74 -9.50
C LYS A 35 -2.46 -11.69 -9.41
N ARG A 36 -2.77 -10.38 -9.34
CA ARG A 36 -1.73 -9.36 -9.04
C ARG A 36 -1.19 -9.49 -7.62
N PHE A 37 -2.07 -9.73 -6.63
CA PHE A 37 -1.68 -9.90 -5.23
C PHE A 37 -0.75 -11.12 -4.98
N GLN A 38 -0.71 -12.10 -5.88
CA GLN A 38 0.16 -13.28 -5.75
C GLN A 38 1.44 -13.25 -6.59
N THR A 39 1.57 -12.35 -7.56
CA THR A 39 2.74 -12.28 -8.46
C THR A 39 3.63 -11.04 -8.27
N GLY A 40 3.19 -10.05 -7.48
CA GLY A 40 4.08 -9.01 -6.96
C GLY A 40 5.04 -9.60 -5.94
N THR A 41 6.34 -9.47 -6.21
CA THR A 41 7.49 -9.95 -5.45
C THR A 41 7.21 -10.01 -3.95
N ARG A 42 7.21 -11.20 -3.33
CA ARG A 42 7.09 -11.33 -1.88
C ARG A 42 8.35 -10.73 -1.24
N ILE A 43 8.27 -9.48 -0.80
CA ILE A 43 9.41 -8.78 -0.22
C ILE A 43 9.62 -9.26 1.21
N THR A 44 10.80 -9.85 1.44
CA THR A 44 11.24 -10.30 2.76
C THR A 44 12.24 -9.29 3.32
N CYS A 45 12.03 -8.79 4.53
CA CYS A 45 12.95 -7.88 5.21
C CYS A 45 14.13 -8.65 5.85
N GLN A 46 14.78 -9.58 5.14
CA GLN A 46 15.85 -10.38 5.73
C GLN A 46 17.00 -9.47 6.20
N GLY A 47 17.26 -9.44 7.51
CA GLY A 47 18.28 -8.57 8.10
C GLY A 47 17.87 -7.10 8.25
N GLN A 48 16.62 -6.75 7.93
CA GLN A 48 16.07 -5.39 8.01
C GLN A 48 14.94 -5.34 9.05
N TYR A 49 14.70 -4.16 9.62
CA TYR A 49 13.59 -3.92 10.55
C TYR A 49 12.27 -3.82 9.80
N GLN A 50 11.16 -4.17 10.44
CA GLN A 50 9.84 -4.05 9.84
C GLN A 50 9.09 -2.88 10.47
N VAL A 51 9.10 -1.73 9.81
CA VAL A 51 8.47 -0.52 10.33
C VAL A 51 7.18 -0.24 9.56
N GLY A 52 6.16 0.26 10.22
CA GLY A 52 4.88 0.51 9.58
C GLY A 52 3.92 1.25 10.48
N ALA A 53 2.85 1.75 9.88
CA ALA A 53 1.74 2.33 10.60
C ALA A 53 0.45 1.63 10.17
N GLU A 54 -0.38 1.29 11.14
CA GLU A 54 -1.75 0.86 10.89
C GLU A 54 -2.65 2.08 10.60
N PRO A 55 -3.76 1.90 9.86
CA PRO A 55 -4.71 2.99 9.67
C PRO A 55 -5.16 3.57 11.02
N HIS A 56 -5.12 4.89 11.16
CA HIS A 56 -5.50 5.61 12.39
C HIS A 56 -4.60 5.38 13.61
N GLN A 57 -3.42 4.79 13.42
CA GLN A 57 -2.40 4.73 14.47
C GLN A 57 -1.68 6.08 14.59
N ASN A 58 -1.28 6.45 15.81
CA ASN A 58 -0.41 7.60 16.01
C ASN A 58 1.02 7.30 15.53
N ALA A 59 1.74 8.35 15.11
CA ALA A 59 3.15 8.24 14.76
C ALA A 59 3.96 7.57 15.88
N THR A 60 4.77 6.59 15.52
CA THR A 60 5.55 5.77 16.46
C THR A 60 6.99 6.30 16.53
N TYR A 61 7.66 6.17 17.67
CA TYR A 61 9.07 6.54 17.78
C TYR A 61 9.93 5.51 17.07
N LEU A 62 10.72 5.96 16.10
CA LEU A 62 11.59 5.11 15.29
C LEU A 62 12.97 4.93 15.95
N GLY A 63 13.48 5.99 16.57
CA GLY A 63 14.83 6.03 17.14
C GLY A 63 15.35 7.44 17.35
N THR A 64 16.66 7.58 17.49
CA THR A 64 17.35 8.86 17.66
C THR A 64 18.40 9.12 16.59
N LEU A 65 18.51 10.39 16.20
CA LEU A 65 19.64 10.92 15.43
C LEU A 65 20.89 11.09 16.30
N THR A 66 22.02 11.44 15.68
CA THR A 66 23.31 11.66 16.37
C THR A 66 23.31 12.81 17.39
N ASP A 67 22.35 13.72 17.30
CA ASP A 67 22.13 14.85 18.20
C ASP A 67 21.11 14.53 19.32
N ASP A 68 20.81 13.25 19.53
CA ASP A 68 19.78 12.74 20.45
C ASP A 68 18.33 13.16 20.12
N SER A 69 18.10 13.75 18.94
CA SER A 69 16.74 14.11 18.49
C SER A 69 15.88 12.87 18.25
N LEU A 70 14.71 12.81 18.90
CA LEU A 70 13.75 11.71 18.76
C LEU A 70 13.00 11.79 17.43
N VAL A 71 13.20 10.79 16.59
CA VAL A 71 12.53 10.66 15.29
C VAL A 71 11.23 9.89 15.44
N ARG A 72 10.13 10.50 15.00
CA ARG A 72 8.84 9.86 14.85
C ARG A 72 8.59 9.49 13.40
N PHE A 73 7.94 8.37 13.22
CA PHE A 73 7.57 7.80 11.93
C PHE A 73 6.06 7.70 11.83
N ASP A 74 5.53 8.26 10.74
CA ASP A 74 4.14 8.11 10.33
C ASP A 74 4.08 7.61 8.89
N ALA A 75 3.11 6.77 8.57
CA ALA A 75 2.99 6.17 7.25
C ALA A 75 1.54 5.94 6.86
N TRP A 76 1.29 6.04 5.56
CA TRP A 76 -0.01 5.78 4.96
C TRP A 76 0.17 4.92 3.72
N GLY A 77 -0.82 4.05 3.47
CA GLY A 77 -0.88 3.22 2.29
C GLY A 77 -2.06 3.60 1.41
N GLU A 78 -1.85 3.50 0.10
CA GLU A 78 -2.87 3.66 -0.92
C GLU A 78 -2.86 2.46 -1.88
N ILE A 79 -4.04 1.97 -2.22
CA ILE A 79 -4.20 0.90 -3.21
C ILE A 79 -5.07 1.44 -4.33
N ASN A 80 -4.45 1.88 -5.41
CA ASN A 80 -5.12 2.47 -6.56
C ASN A 80 -5.02 1.53 -7.76
N MET A 81 -6.15 1.00 -8.25
CA MET A 81 -6.23 0.16 -9.44
C MET A 81 -5.19 -1.00 -9.49
N GLY A 82 -4.96 -1.63 -8.34
CA GLY A 82 -4.00 -2.74 -8.19
C GLY A 82 -2.53 -2.32 -8.26
N VAL A 83 -2.23 -1.04 -8.04
CA VAL A 83 -0.90 -0.52 -7.70
C VAL A 83 -0.92 -0.26 -6.19
N GLU A 84 0.03 -0.88 -5.48
CA GLU A 84 0.26 -0.64 -4.06
C GLU A 84 1.32 0.46 -3.94
N THR A 85 0.91 1.61 -3.44
CA THR A 85 1.79 2.71 -3.10
C THR A 85 1.64 3.07 -1.64
N ALA A 86 2.67 3.69 -1.07
CA ALA A 86 2.62 4.18 0.28
C ALA A 86 3.44 5.46 0.39
N GLY A 87 3.07 6.32 1.31
CA GLY A 87 3.89 7.44 1.72
C GLY A 87 4.25 7.33 3.20
N PHE A 88 5.28 8.07 3.59
CA PHE A 88 5.67 8.20 4.99
C PHE A 88 6.25 9.59 5.26
N SER A 89 6.17 9.99 6.52
CA SER A 89 6.84 11.18 7.03
C SER A 89 7.69 10.83 8.25
N LEU A 90 8.78 11.57 8.38
CA LEU A 90 9.67 11.55 9.53
C LEU A 90 9.73 12.95 10.09
N PHE A 91 9.58 13.08 11.40
CA PHE A 91 9.63 14.37 12.07
C PHE A 91 10.11 14.23 13.50
N THR A 92 10.64 15.32 14.05
CA THR A 92 10.96 15.42 15.48
C THR A 92 9.98 16.38 16.15
N ILE A 93 9.83 16.25 17.46
CA ILE A 93 9.04 17.18 18.27
C ILE A 93 9.96 17.80 19.31
N GLU A 94 10.11 19.12 19.24
CA GLU A 94 10.86 19.92 20.21
C GLU A 94 9.89 20.89 20.90
N GLY A 95 9.46 20.53 22.12
CA GLY A 95 8.41 21.26 22.82
C GLY A 95 7.09 21.26 22.03
N ASN A 96 6.68 22.44 21.55
CA ASN A 96 5.48 22.62 20.71
C ASN A 96 5.78 22.73 19.21
N HIS A 97 7.05 22.57 18.80
CA HIS A 97 7.44 22.68 17.41
C HIS A 97 7.59 21.28 16.79
N VAL A 98 7.05 21.11 15.58
CA VAL A 98 7.23 19.92 14.75
C VAL A 98 8.25 20.27 13.68
N ASN A 99 9.35 19.54 13.64
CA ASN A 99 10.39 19.69 12.63
C ASN A 99 10.32 18.51 11.67
N ASP A 100 9.93 18.76 10.42
CA ASP A 100 9.89 17.72 9.40
C ASP A 100 11.32 17.34 8.96
N ILE A 101 11.66 16.06 9.09
CA ILE A 101 12.92 15.48 8.60
C ILE A 101 12.76 15.05 7.14
N ALA A 102 11.66 14.35 6.85
CA ALA A 102 11.40 13.86 5.51
C ALA A 102 9.89 13.74 5.26
N TYR A 103 9.49 14.03 4.03
CA TYR A 103 8.15 13.77 3.53
C TYR A 103 8.28 13.04 2.20
N VAL A 104 7.91 11.76 2.19
CA VAL A 104 7.97 10.89 1.02
C VAL A 104 6.53 10.53 0.64
N PRO A 105 5.95 11.21 -0.35
CA PRO A 105 4.52 11.09 -0.61
C PRO A 105 4.12 9.76 -1.24
N GLU A 106 5.02 9.15 -2.01
CA GLU A 106 4.72 7.97 -2.81
C GLU A 106 5.97 7.12 -3.02
N VAL A 107 5.87 5.85 -2.65
CA VAL A 107 6.82 4.77 -2.90
C VAL A 107 6.01 3.60 -3.44
N SER A 108 6.41 3.01 -4.56
CA SER A 108 5.72 1.84 -5.09
C SER A 108 6.20 0.55 -4.41
N LEU A 109 5.40 -0.51 -4.47
CA LEU A 109 5.77 -1.81 -3.91
C LEU A 109 7.14 -2.29 -4.43
N GLY A 110 8.09 -2.46 -3.52
CA GLY A 110 9.46 -2.85 -3.81
C GLY A 110 10.43 -1.76 -4.22
N GLU A 111 9.94 -0.52 -4.34
CA GLU A 111 10.81 0.64 -4.40
C GLU A 111 11.28 1.03 -3.00
N SER A 112 12.39 1.77 -2.98
CA SER A 112 13.02 2.24 -1.76
C SER A 112 13.18 3.76 -1.78
N ALA A 113 13.01 4.38 -0.62
CA ALA A 113 13.33 5.78 -0.37
C ALA A 113 14.37 5.87 0.75
N THR A 114 15.45 6.60 0.51
CA THR A 114 16.53 6.80 1.49
C THR A 114 16.44 8.20 2.07
N VAL A 115 16.54 8.30 3.39
CA VAL A 115 16.60 9.55 4.14
C VAL A 115 17.96 9.64 4.80
N GLU A 116 18.71 10.70 4.47
CA GLU A 116 20.06 10.94 4.99
C GLU A 116 20.05 11.01 6.52
N GLY A 117 20.99 10.30 7.16
CA GLY A 117 21.11 10.24 8.62
C GLY A 117 20.06 9.40 9.35
N VAL A 118 19.07 8.83 8.63
CA VAL A 118 18.06 7.94 9.22
C VAL A 118 18.16 6.53 8.66
N GLY A 119 18.10 6.37 7.34
CA GLY A 119 18.16 5.05 6.69
C GLY A 119 17.31 4.91 5.44
N THR A 120 17.16 3.67 4.98
CA THR A 120 16.45 3.32 3.75
C THR A 120 15.17 2.55 4.05
N PHE A 121 14.06 2.99 3.46
CA PHE A 121 12.73 2.41 3.60
C PHE A 121 12.32 1.76 2.28
N THR A 122 12.07 0.46 2.28
CA THR A 122 11.60 -0.26 1.09
C THR A 122 10.15 -0.67 1.29
N LEU A 123 9.24 -0.27 0.39
CA LEU A 123 7.83 -0.60 0.55
C LEU A 123 7.63 -2.11 0.38
N LYS A 124 7.20 -2.77 1.47
CA LYS A 124 6.90 -4.21 1.48
C LYS A 124 5.42 -4.48 1.28
N ARG A 125 4.55 -3.61 1.78
CA ARG A 125 3.10 -3.78 1.68
C ARG A 125 2.38 -2.47 1.93
N ALA A 126 1.36 -2.19 1.13
CA ALA A 126 0.34 -1.19 1.45
C ALA A 126 -0.95 -1.88 1.89
N TYR A 127 -1.66 -1.28 2.85
CA TYR A 127 -2.99 -1.69 3.29
C TYR A 127 -3.98 -0.60 2.92
N SER A 128 -5.25 -0.95 2.77
CA SER A 128 -6.35 0.01 2.57
C SER A 128 -7.36 -0.13 3.70
N GLY A 129 -7.77 1.00 4.29
CA GLY A 129 -8.59 1.03 5.50
C GLY A 129 -10.01 0.47 5.34
N THR A 130 -10.63 0.49 4.15
CA THR A 130 -11.92 -0.17 3.87
C THR A 130 -12.15 -0.26 2.34
N VAL A 131 -12.77 -1.36 1.93
CA VAL A 131 -13.13 -1.88 0.60
C VAL A 131 -13.23 -0.88 -0.58
N TRP A 132 -12.55 -1.26 -1.68
CA TRP A 132 -12.78 -1.00 -3.11
C TRP A 132 -13.52 0.27 -3.55
N PHE A 133 -12.82 1.05 -4.38
CA PHE A 133 -13.28 2.20 -5.19
C PHE A 133 -13.34 3.57 -4.51
N THR A 134 -12.96 3.69 -3.25
CA THR A 134 -12.74 4.98 -2.58
C THR A 134 -11.30 5.03 -2.06
N PRO A 135 -10.49 6.05 -2.42
CA PRO A 135 -9.18 6.22 -1.82
C PRO A 135 -9.38 6.56 -0.34
N ASN A 136 -9.37 5.53 0.50
CA ASN A 136 -9.45 5.66 1.94
C ASN A 136 -8.03 5.49 2.49
N PRO A 137 -7.53 6.42 3.33
CA PRO A 137 -6.19 6.31 3.89
C PRO A 137 -6.04 4.96 4.58
N GLY A 138 -5.07 4.17 4.12
CA GLY A 138 -4.72 2.91 4.74
C GLY A 138 -3.36 3.00 5.44
N GLY A 139 -2.87 1.86 5.92
CA GLY A 139 -1.56 1.74 6.54
C GLY A 139 -0.51 1.25 5.55
N ALA A 140 0.76 1.22 5.96
CA ALA A 140 1.84 0.64 5.15
C ALA A 140 2.89 -0.03 6.02
N THR A 141 3.60 -1.01 5.44
CA THR A 141 4.76 -1.67 6.04
C THR A 141 5.95 -1.55 5.12
N PHE A 142 7.07 -1.16 5.69
CA PHE A 142 8.36 -1.01 5.03
C PHE A 142 9.39 -1.95 5.65
N CYS A 143 10.33 -2.40 4.84
CA CYS A 143 11.60 -2.91 5.34
C CYS A 143 12.53 -1.71 5.55
N PHE A 144 13.05 -1.55 6.76
CA PHE A 144 13.89 -0.44 7.16
C PHE A 144 15.31 -0.90 7.44
N GLU A 145 16.25 -0.23 6.78
CA GLU A 145 17.68 -0.41 6.96
C GLU A 145 18.25 0.89 7.54
N PRO A 146 18.53 0.95 8.87
CA PRO A 146 18.98 2.16 9.51
C PRO A 146 20.36 2.57 8.98
N ASP A 147 20.56 3.88 8.88
CA ASP A 147 21.90 4.42 8.67
C ASP A 147 22.79 4.03 9.88
N PRO A 148 24.10 3.75 9.69
CA PRO A 148 24.99 3.42 10.80
C PRO A 148 25.06 4.47 11.92
N THR A 149 24.67 5.71 11.63
CA THR A 149 24.61 6.82 12.60
C THR A 149 23.26 6.94 13.32
N PHE A 150 22.25 6.18 12.89
CA PHE A 150 20.90 6.18 13.47
C PHE A 150 20.74 5.09 14.52
N THR A 151 20.21 5.46 15.70
CA THR A 151 19.98 4.51 16.79
C THR A 151 18.50 4.11 16.84
N MET A 152 18.18 2.92 16.37
CA MET A 152 16.82 2.39 16.26
C MET A 152 16.32 1.82 17.60
N PHE A 153 15.05 2.05 17.93
CA PHE A 153 14.44 1.50 19.15
C PHE A 153 13.80 0.13 18.90
N GLU A 154 14.04 -0.86 19.78
CA GLU A 154 13.46 -2.21 19.64
C GLU A 154 11.91 -2.21 19.60
N GLU A 155 11.25 -1.19 20.14
CA GLU A 155 9.78 -1.04 20.09
C GLU A 155 9.26 -0.66 18.70
N ALA A 156 10.14 -0.20 17.80
CA ALA A 156 9.82 0.16 16.42
C ALA A 156 9.99 -1.01 15.43
N LYS A 157 10.41 -2.19 15.91
CA LYS A 157 10.72 -3.40 15.13
C LYS A 157 9.52 -4.32 14.92
#